data_AF-A0A2N7UE33-F1
#
_entry.id   AF-A0A2N7UE33-F1
#
_cell.length_a   1.000
_cell.length_b   1.000
_cell.length_c   1.000
_cell.angle_alpha   90.00
_cell.angle_beta   90.00
_cell.angle_gamma   90.00
#
_symmetry.space_group_name_H-M   'P 1'
#
loop_
_entity.id
_entity.type
_entity.pdbx_description
1 polymer ?
#
loop_
_entity_poly.entity_id
_entity_poly.type
_entity_poly.pdbx_seq_one_letter_code
_entity_poly.pdbx_strand_id
1 'polypeptide(L)'
;MPNVTRGVLVEYGMHVPPLVLEFEFNPQTLSRTRSITITTGNAPGTRGGYDFAFPWETHRVAQGVEVEPEQFNLDILLDATDRMAEVNHPGHAVANEFGIEPELDTLRAMVEPKSQGPGGVQTLASLGQGSGRAFERDQYPSVLLLVWGTHILPVFLSSVQVDETAHLPTLRPYRANVNLSFQVIEGNNPFYQVEQVRQAVGAGLNAARSPASVLTRVFGAG
;
A
#
# COMPACT_ATOMS: atom_id res chain seq x y z
N MET A 1 -26.69 9.13 -10.29
CA MET A 1 -25.36 9.62 -9.87
C MET A 1 -24.32 8.81 -10.65
N PRO A 2 -23.21 9.39 -11.13
CA PRO A 2 -22.17 8.59 -11.79
C PRO A 2 -21.59 7.57 -10.81
N ASN A 3 -21.38 6.33 -11.25
CA ASN A 3 -20.76 5.28 -10.45
C ASN A 3 -19.28 5.61 -10.27
N VAL A 4 -18.91 6.15 -9.11
CA VAL A 4 -17.51 6.41 -8.76
C VAL A 4 -16.89 5.11 -8.29
N THR A 5 -15.84 4.65 -8.98
CA THR A 5 -15.03 3.52 -8.50
C THR A 5 -14.26 3.95 -7.26
N ARG A 6 -14.40 3.20 -6.17
CA ARG A 6 -13.70 3.45 -4.90
C ARG A 6 -12.50 2.51 -4.76
N GLY A 7 -11.46 2.98 -4.09
CA GLY A 7 -10.36 2.14 -3.66
C GLY A 7 -10.81 1.16 -2.58
N VAL A 8 -10.26 -0.04 -2.57
CA VAL A 8 -10.59 -1.08 -1.59
C VAL A 8 -9.31 -1.76 -1.10
N LEU A 9 -9.23 -2.01 0.20
CA LEU A 9 -8.28 -2.92 0.82
C LEU A 9 -9.01 -4.22 1.17
N VAL A 10 -8.49 -5.34 0.67
CA VAL A 10 -9.03 -6.67 0.94
C VAL A 10 -7.93 -7.55 1.51
N GLU A 11 -8.16 -8.17 2.65
CA GLU A 11 -7.25 -9.19 3.16
C GLU A 11 -7.30 -10.44 2.28
N TYR A 12 -6.13 -10.83 1.78
CA TYR A 12 -5.90 -12.08 1.08
C TYR A 12 -5.42 -13.14 2.08
N GLY A 13 -6.35 -13.60 2.92
CA GLY A 13 -6.08 -14.55 3.99
C GLY A 13 -7.24 -15.51 4.22
N MET A 14 -7.03 -16.47 5.13
CA MET A 14 -8.02 -17.49 5.50
C MET A 14 -8.90 -17.08 6.68
N HIS A 15 -8.83 -15.83 7.14
CA HIS A 15 -9.69 -15.31 8.20
C HIS A 15 -11.15 -15.28 7.74
N VAL A 16 -12.06 -15.72 8.62
CA VAL A 16 -13.49 -15.70 8.37
C VAL A 16 -14.16 -14.86 9.47
N PRO A 17 -14.82 -13.75 9.13
CA PRO A 17 -14.93 -13.14 7.81
C PRO A 17 -13.60 -12.49 7.34
N PRO A 18 -13.36 -12.35 6.03
CA PRO A 18 -12.20 -11.63 5.52
C PRO A 18 -12.30 -10.15 5.88
N LEU A 19 -11.18 -9.53 6.24
CA LEU A 19 -11.13 -8.08 6.48
C LEU A 19 -11.23 -7.33 5.15
N VAL A 20 -12.17 -6.38 5.08
CA VAL A 20 -12.40 -5.54 3.91
C VAL A 20 -12.62 -4.11 4.37
N LEU A 21 -11.90 -3.17 3.75
CA LEU A 21 -12.12 -1.74 3.93
C LEU A 21 -12.30 -1.09 2.56
N GLU A 22 -13.50 -0.58 2.30
CA GLU A 22 -13.78 0.28 1.16
C GLU A 22 -13.55 1.74 1.55
N PHE A 23 -12.87 2.51 0.70
CA PHE A 23 -12.66 3.92 0.95
C PHE A 23 -13.94 4.71 0.70
N GLU A 24 -14.40 5.43 1.72
CA GLU A 24 -15.56 6.33 1.61
C GLU A 24 -15.28 7.45 0.61
N PHE A 25 -14.08 8.02 0.71
CA PHE A 25 -13.53 8.98 -0.23
C PHE A 25 -12.24 8.46 -0.83
N ASN A 26 -12.11 8.58 -2.15
CA ASN A 26 -10.83 8.33 -2.79
C ASN A 26 -9.81 9.39 -2.32
N PRO A 27 -8.61 8.97 -1.88
CA PRO A 27 -7.54 9.87 -1.47
C PRO A 27 -7.21 10.88 -2.57
N GLN A 28 -6.93 12.11 -2.17
CA GLN A 28 -6.50 13.17 -3.09
C GLN A 28 -5.07 12.94 -3.56
N THR A 29 -4.23 12.40 -2.68
CA THR A 29 -2.80 12.17 -2.89
C THR A 29 -2.47 10.70 -2.71
N LEU A 30 -1.68 10.18 -3.66
CA LEU A 30 -1.08 8.86 -3.58
C LEU A 30 0.38 9.02 -3.98
N SER A 31 1.30 8.71 -3.07
CA SER A 31 2.74 8.75 -3.35
C SER A 31 3.30 7.34 -3.48
N ARG A 32 4.08 7.11 -4.54
CA ARG A 32 4.77 5.85 -4.81
C ARG A 32 6.26 6.10 -4.93
N THR A 33 7.05 5.30 -4.25
CA THR A 33 8.50 5.37 -4.29
C THR A 33 9.08 4.03 -4.67
N ARG A 34 9.94 4.02 -5.69
CA ARG A 34 10.74 2.87 -6.09
C ARG A 34 12.19 3.32 -6.18
N SER A 35 13.07 2.67 -5.45
CA SER A 35 14.49 3.01 -5.36
C SER A 35 15.38 1.81 -5.61
N ILE A 36 16.64 2.08 -5.92
CA ILE A 36 17.68 1.06 -6.05
C ILE A 36 18.87 1.45 -5.20
N THR A 37 19.51 0.46 -4.60
CA THR A 37 20.79 0.59 -3.93
C THR A 37 21.88 0.10 -4.87
N ILE A 38 22.83 0.97 -5.22
CA ILE A 38 23.91 0.65 -6.16
C ILE A 38 25.19 0.39 -5.35
N THR A 39 25.74 -0.81 -5.48
CA THR A 39 27.06 -1.14 -4.94
C THR A 39 28.11 -0.78 -5.96
N THR A 40 28.96 0.18 -5.62
CA THR A 40 29.99 0.71 -6.49
C THR A 40 31.32 0.03 -6.21
N GLY A 41 32.11 -0.24 -7.26
CA GLY A 41 33.43 -0.84 -7.10
C GLY A 41 34.49 0.14 -6.59
N ASN A 42 35.63 -0.38 -6.13
CA ASN A 42 36.82 0.38 -5.74
C ASN A 42 37.59 0.96 -6.95
N ALA A 43 36.91 1.58 -7.91
CA ALA A 43 37.56 2.22 -9.04
C ALA A 43 38.39 3.44 -8.55
N PRO A 44 39.69 3.54 -8.87
CA PRO A 44 40.51 4.67 -8.47
C PRO A 44 40.04 5.93 -9.21
N GLY A 45 39.62 6.95 -8.47
CA GLY A 45 39.37 8.28 -9.04
C GLY A 45 37.89 8.64 -9.22
N THR A 46 37.20 8.82 -8.09
CA THR A 46 36.38 9.99 -7.72
C THR A 46 35.22 9.53 -6.84
N ARG A 47 35.13 10.09 -5.63
CA ARG A 47 33.96 9.90 -4.75
C ARG A 47 32.77 10.60 -5.42
N GLY A 48 32.02 9.88 -6.23
CA GLY A 48 30.76 10.34 -6.86
C GLY A 48 30.84 10.77 -8.33
N GLY A 49 31.98 10.62 -9.02
CA GLY A 49 32.09 10.84 -10.46
C GLY A 49 32.32 9.51 -11.19
N TYR A 50 31.59 9.25 -12.26
CA TYR A 50 31.80 8.06 -13.08
C TYR A 50 31.91 8.47 -14.54
N ASP A 51 32.99 8.05 -15.20
CA ASP A 51 33.20 8.23 -16.63
C ASP A 51 32.79 6.93 -17.34
N PHE A 52 31.86 7.04 -18.31
CA PHE A 52 31.47 5.94 -19.18
C PHE A 52 31.32 6.50 -20.60
N ALA A 53 31.91 5.82 -21.58
CA ALA A 53 31.75 6.15 -22.99
C ALA A 53 30.55 5.41 -23.60
N PHE A 54 30.21 4.23 -23.05
CA PHE A 54 29.14 3.39 -23.59
C PHE A 54 28.27 2.74 -22.51
N PRO A 55 26.96 2.49 -22.78
CA PRO A 55 26.03 1.89 -21.80
C PRO A 55 26.44 0.49 -21.31
N TRP A 56 27.15 -0.28 -22.13
CA TRP A 56 27.65 -1.57 -21.70
C TRP A 56 28.83 -1.46 -20.73
N GLU A 57 29.42 -0.30 -20.49
CA GLU A 57 30.50 -0.15 -19.50
C GLU A 57 29.97 -0.05 -18.07
N THR A 58 28.66 0.16 -17.89
CA THR A 58 28.02 0.33 -16.58
C THR A 58 28.24 -0.86 -15.64
N HIS A 59 28.33 -2.10 -16.15
CA HIS A 59 28.60 -3.29 -15.32
C HIS A 59 30.02 -3.32 -14.72
N ARG A 60 30.96 -2.55 -15.28
CA ARG A 60 32.32 -2.41 -14.72
C ARG A 60 32.35 -1.47 -13.53
N VAL A 61 31.33 -0.61 -13.42
CA VAL A 61 31.24 0.50 -12.46
C VAL A 61 30.29 0.16 -11.31
N ALA A 62 29.11 -0.39 -11.63
CA ALA A 62 28.17 -0.94 -10.66
C ALA A 62 28.41 -2.44 -10.53
N GLN A 63 29.04 -2.84 -9.42
CA GLN A 63 29.34 -4.25 -9.11
C GLN A 63 28.10 -5.00 -8.60
N GLY A 64 27.05 -4.27 -8.24
CA GLY A 64 25.75 -4.80 -7.89
C GLY A 64 24.67 -3.72 -7.87
N VAL A 65 23.43 -4.13 -8.11
CA VAL A 65 22.24 -3.30 -7.95
C VAL A 65 21.21 -4.13 -7.22
N GLU A 66 20.73 -3.60 -6.10
CA GLU A 66 19.62 -4.18 -5.35
C GLU A 66 18.40 -3.27 -5.51
N VAL A 67 17.26 -3.85 -5.83
CA VAL A 67 16.01 -3.10 -5.98
C VAL A 67 15.31 -3.11 -4.65
N GLU A 68 15.05 -1.94 -4.09
CA GLU A 68 14.30 -1.81 -2.84
C GLU A 68 12.82 -2.07 -3.12
N PRO A 69 12.08 -2.68 -2.16
CA PRO A 69 10.64 -2.88 -2.30
C PRO A 69 9.91 -1.56 -2.54
N GLU A 70 8.98 -1.54 -3.49
CA GLU A 70 8.16 -0.36 -3.76
C GLU A 70 7.31 0.03 -2.53
N GLN A 71 7.38 1.30 -2.13
CA GLN A 71 6.65 1.86 -0.98
C GLN A 71 5.52 2.77 -1.46
N PHE A 72 4.37 2.70 -0.80
CA PHE A 72 3.18 3.49 -1.08
C PHE A 72 2.71 4.20 0.17
N ASN A 73 2.37 5.47 0.04
CA ASN A 73 1.67 6.19 1.10
C ASN A 73 0.37 6.79 0.56
N LEU A 74 -0.66 6.71 1.38
CA LEU A 74 -2.02 7.11 1.06
C LEU A 74 -2.63 7.89 2.22
N ASP A 75 -3.26 9.03 1.92
CA ASP A 75 -3.99 9.83 2.91
C ASP A 75 -5.49 9.69 2.67
N ILE A 76 -6.16 8.99 3.58
CA ILE A 76 -7.56 8.62 3.45
C ILE A 76 -8.39 9.34 4.52
N LEU A 77 -9.61 9.74 4.17
CA LEU A 77 -10.56 10.38 5.10
C LEU A 77 -11.67 9.37 5.43
N LEU A 78 -11.88 9.15 6.72
CA LEU A 78 -13.03 8.40 7.24
C LEU A 78 -13.98 9.41 7.87
N ASP A 79 -15.24 9.45 7.42
CA ASP A 79 -16.23 10.42 7.92
C ASP A 79 -17.65 9.84 7.88
N ALA A 80 -18.21 9.55 9.05
CA ALA A 80 -19.55 8.99 9.16
C ALA A 80 -20.67 10.04 8.99
N THR A 81 -20.38 11.33 8.78
CA THR A 81 -21.37 12.42 8.76
C THR A 81 -22.52 12.16 7.78
N ASP A 82 -22.22 11.76 6.55
CA ASP A 82 -23.23 11.50 5.53
C ASP A 82 -24.10 10.28 5.91
N ARG A 83 -23.48 9.23 6.44
CA ARG A 83 -24.17 8.02 6.92
C ARG A 83 -25.10 8.31 8.11
N MET A 84 -24.68 9.22 9.00
CA MET A 84 -25.51 9.69 10.12
C MET A 84 -26.65 10.58 9.64
N ALA A 85 -26.46 11.39 8.60
CA ALA A 85 -27.49 12.29 8.09
C ALA A 85 -28.60 11.55 7.33
N GLU A 86 -28.25 10.49 6.60
CA GLU A 86 -29.19 9.73 5.76
C GLU A 86 -29.84 8.55 6.53
N VAL A 87 -31.08 8.74 7.00
CA VAL A 87 -31.82 7.72 7.78
C VAL A 87 -32.01 6.40 7.03
N ASN A 88 -32.12 6.44 5.70
CA ASN A 88 -32.29 5.24 4.86
C ASN A 88 -30.94 4.58 4.48
N HIS A 89 -29.81 5.14 4.89
CA HIS A 89 -28.50 4.58 4.60
C HIS A 89 -28.31 3.26 5.38
N PRO A 90 -27.82 2.17 4.76
CA PRO A 90 -27.66 0.88 5.43
C PRO A 90 -26.74 0.94 6.65
N GLY A 91 -25.75 1.84 6.61
CA GLY A 91 -24.83 2.12 7.72
C GLY A 91 -25.33 3.11 8.77
N HIS A 92 -26.55 3.64 8.68
CA HIS A 92 -27.04 4.73 9.55
C HIS A 92 -27.03 4.35 11.04
N ALA A 93 -27.53 3.15 11.37
CA ALA A 93 -27.56 2.69 12.76
C ALA A 93 -26.15 2.50 13.34
N VAL A 94 -25.24 1.95 12.54
CA VAL A 94 -23.83 1.75 12.93
C VAL A 94 -23.12 3.09 13.10
N ALA A 95 -23.31 4.01 12.16
CA ALA A 95 -22.69 5.33 12.19
C ALA A 95 -23.11 6.17 13.41
N ASN A 96 -24.38 6.12 13.82
CA ASN A 96 -24.85 6.87 14.99
C ASN A 96 -24.36 6.30 16.33
N GLU A 97 -24.20 4.98 16.42
CA GLU A 97 -23.79 4.30 17.66
C GLU A 97 -22.27 4.18 17.78
N PHE A 98 -21.58 3.86 16.68
CA PHE A 98 -20.16 3.51 16.63
C PHE A 98 -19.30 4.51 15.85
N GLY A 99 -19.89 5.45 15.11
CA GLY A 99 -19.13 6.39 14.28
C GLY A 99 -18.32 5.66 13.20
N ILE A 100 -17.00 5.88 13.19
CA ILE A 100 -16.03 5.25 12.29
C ILE A 100 -15.14 4.20 12.99
N GLU A 101 -15.48 3.83 14.23
CA GLU A 101 -14.72 2.86 15.02
C GLU A 101 -14.56 1.50 14.32
N PRO A 102 -15.58 0.93 13.64
CA PRO A 102 -15.43 -0.34 12.92
C PRO A 102 -14.38 -0.29 11.80
N GLU A 103 -14.26 0.83 11.09
CA GLU A 103 -13.25 1.05 10.04
C GLU A 103 -11.84 1.15 10.62
N LEU A 104 -11.69 1.86 11.75
CA LEU A 104 -10.41 1.96 12.47
C LEU A 104 -9.98 0.61 13.03
N ASP A 105 -10.91 -0.17 13.59
CA ASP A 105 -10.64 -1.51 14.09
C ASP A 105 -10.30 -2.48 12.96
N THR A 106 -10.92 -2.34 11.79
CA THR A 106 -10.57 -3.11 10.60
C THR A 106 -9.13 -2.82 10.17
N LEU A 107 -8.72 -1.54 10.11
CA LEU A 107 -7.34 -1.15 9.81
C LEU A 107 -6.34 -1.67 10.85
N ARG A 108 -6.69 -1.58 12.14
CA ARG A 108 -5.89 -2.13 13.24
C ARG A 108 -5.71 -3.64 13.09
N ALA A 109 -6.80 -4.35 12.78
CA ALA A 109 -6.75 -5.79 12.55
C ALA A 109 -5.93 -6.14 11.29
N MET A 110 -5.93 -5.31 10.24
CA MET A 110 -5.13 -5.53 9.03
C MET A 110 -3.62 -5.39 9.26
N VAL A 111 -3.20 -4.45 10.12
CA VAL A 111 -1.77 -4.24 10.43
C VAL A 111 -1.24 -5.20 11.51
N GLU A 112 -2.11 -5.76 12.35
CA GLU A 112 -1.71 -6.71 13.37
C GLU A 112 -1.11 -8.01 12.79
N PRO A 113 -0.08 -8.57 13.44
CA PRO A 113 0.49 -9.85 13.04
C PRO A 113 -0.55 -10.97 13.18
N LYS A 114 -0.62 -11.84 12.18
CA LYS A 114 -1.51 -13.00 12.13
C LYS A 114 -0.76 -14.23 12.63
N SER A 115 -1.49 -15.20 13.19
CA SER A 115 -0.90 -16.45 13.68
C SER A 115 -1.45 -17.65 12.94
N GLN A 116 -0.58 -18.62 12.60
CA GLN A 116 -1.02 -19.90 12.06
C GLN A 116 -1.56 -20.76 13.23
N GLY A 117 -2.88 -20.80 13.39
CA GLY A 117 -3.54 -21.64 14.39
C GLY A 117 -4.95 -22.03 13.97
N PRO A 118 -5.46 -23.22 14.35
CA PRO A 118 -6.84 -23.61 14.06
C PRO A 118 -7.81 -22.59 14.68
N GLY A 119 -8.38 -21.72 13.85
CA GLY A 119 -9.45 -20.80 14.25
C GLY A 119 -9.09 -19.33 14.47
N GLY A 120 -7.84 -18.88 14.25
CA GLY A 120 -7.52 -17.44 14.26
C GLY A 120 -7.79 -16.68 15.57
N VAL A 121 -8.08 -17.37 16.68
CA VAL A 121 -8.38 -16.76 17.98
C VAL A 121 -7.09 -16.60 18.79
N GLN A 122 -6.42 -15.45 18.66
CA GLN A 122 -5.38 -15.02 19.63
C GLN A 122 -5.72 -13.71 20.35
N THR A 123 -6.84 -13.04 20.03
CA THR A 123 -7.26 -11.83 20.76
C THR A 123 -7.58 -12.09 22.24
N LEU A 124 -7.67 -13.35 22.68
CA LEU A 124 -7.83 -13.75 24.09
C LEU A 124 -6.51 -14.09 24.80
N ALA A 125 -5.41 -14.34 24.09
CA ALA A 125 -4.14 -14.74 24.73
C ALA A 125 -3.41 -13.54 25.38
N SER A 126 -3.61 -12.33 24.85
CA SER A 126 -3.07 -11.07 25.43
C SER A 126 -3.74 -10.67 26.75
N LEU A 127 -4.86 -11.30 27.13
CA LEU A 127 -5.56 -11.10 28.41
C LEU A 127 -5.00 -11.99 29.55
N GLY A 128 -3.83 -12.62 29.37
CA GLY A 128 -3.05 -13.22 30.45
C GLY A 128 -3.47 -14.64 30.89
N GLN A 129 -4.32 -15.33 30.14
CA GLN A 129 -4.71 -16.73 30.41
C GLN A 129 -4.29 -17.66 29.26
N GLY A 130 -2.99 -17.85 29.06
CA GLY A 130 -2.49 -18.85 28.12
C GLY A 130 -0.98 -18.81 28.02
N SER A 131 -0.33 -19.97 27.93
CA SER A 131 1.13 -20.12 27.89
C SER A 131 1.76 -19.44 26.67
N GLY A 132 2.06 -18.14 26.78
CA GLY A 132 2.56 -17.27 25.71
C GLY A 132 4.02 -17.48 25.30
N ARG A 133 4.46 -18.71 25.04
CA ARG A 133 5.81 -18.97 24.50
C ARG A 133 5.88 -19.95 23.33
N ALA A 134 4.80 -20.69 23.04
CA ALA A 134 4.80 -21.70 21.99
C ALA A 134 4.27 -21.19 20.63
N PHE A 135 3.46 -20.13 20.61
CA PHE A 135 2.76 -19.65 19.41
C PHE A 135 3.32 -18.34 18.80
N GLU A 136 4.29 -17.69 19.45
CA GLU A 136 4.98 -16.51 18.89
C GLU A 136 5.84 -16.86 17.66
N ARG A 137 6.19 -18.14 17.45
CA ARG A 137 7.11 -18.55 16.38
C ARG A 137 6.49 -18.59 14.97
N ASP A 138 5.16 -18.52 14.85
CA ASP A 138 4.44 -18.62 13.58
C ASP A 138 3.58 -17.37 13.29
N GLN A 139 4.07 -16.19 13.71
CA GLN A 139 3.43 -14.93 13.36
C GLN A 139 3.89 -14.43 11.98
N TYR A 140 2.96 -13.96 11.17
CA TYR A 140 3.22 -13.43 9.82
C TYR A 140 2.32 -12.20 9.55
N PRO A 141 2.78 -11.22 8.75
CA PRO A 141 1.96 -10.07 8.39
C PRO A 141 0.78 -10.47 7.51
N SER A 142 -0.33 -9.76 7.62
CA SER A 142 -1.47 -9.96 6.72
C SER A 142 -1.09 -9.53 5.30
N VAL A 143 -1.41 -10.37 4.31
CA VAL A 143 -1.30 -10.00 2.89
C VAL A 143 -2.57 -9.28 2.51
N LEU A 144 -2.45 -8.04 2.04
CA LEU A 144 -3.59 -7.25 1.55
C LEU A 144 -3.51 -7.08 0.04
N LEU A 145 -4.67 -6.96 -0.59
CA LEU A 145 -4.81 -6.50 -1.96
C LEU A 145 -5.32 -5.07 -1.94
N LEU A 146 -4.47 -4.14 -2.35
CA LEU A 146 -4.87 -2.78 -2.65
C LEU A 146 -5.43 -2.73 -4.07
N VAL A 147 -6.74 -2.52 -4.16
CA VAL A 147 -7.47 -2.35 -5.43
C VAL A 147 -7.64 -0.86 -5.70
N TRP A 148 -7.01 -0.38 -6.75
CA TRP A 148 -7.04 1.02 -7.18
C TRP A 148 -7.32 1.11 -8.69
N GLY A 149 -8.60 1.13 -9.05
CA GLY A 149 -9.03 1.11 -10.45
C GLY A 149 -8.58 -0.17 -11.16
N THR A 150 -7.62 -0.05 -12.09
CA THR A 150 -7.03 -1.20 -12.80
C THR A 150 -5.81 -1.80 -12.11
N HIS A 151 -5.35 -1.19 -11.01
CA HIS A 151 -4.21 -1.66 -10.24
C HIS A 151 -4.70 -2.59 -9.13
N ILE A 152 -4.23 -3.83 -9.10
CA ILE A 152 -4.46 -4.76 -8.00
C ILE A 152 -3.08 -5.15 -7.48
N LEU A 153 -2.70 -4.55 -6.35
CA LEU A 153 -1.36 -4.65 -5.81
C LEU A 153 -1.37 -5.49 -4.53
N PRO A 154 -0.59 -6.57 -4.47
CA PRO A 154 -0.37 -7.26 -3.22
C PRO A 154 0.58 -6.42 -2.35
N VAL A 155 0.14 -6.09 -1.14
CA VAL A 155 0.86 -5.19 -0.24
C VAL A 155 0.84 -5.70 1.19
N PHE A 156 1.88 -5.35 1.95
CA PHE A 156 1.86 -5.35 3.40
C PHE A 156 1.51 -3.95 3.88
N LEU A 157 0.56 -3.83 4.80
CA LEU A 157 0.31 -2.60 5.53
C LEU A 157 1.36 -2.47 6.63
N SER A 158 2.30 -1.54 6.46
CA SER A 158 3.44 -1.37 7.36
C SER A 158 3.16 -0.36 8.47
N SER A 159 2.28 0.61 8.23
CA SER A 159 1.88 1.61 9.22
C SER A 159 0.46 2.10 8.99
N VAL A 160 -0.24 2.35 10.10
CA VAL A 160 -1.53 3.05 10.16
C VAL A 160 -1.39 4.16 11.19
N GLN A 161 -1.47 5.40 10.74
CA GLN A 161 -1.52 6.57 11.61
C GLN A 161 -2.91 7.20 11.52
N VAL A 162 -3.57 7.38 12.66
CA VAL A 162 -4.94 7.89 12.75
C VAL A 162 -4.93 9.22 13.50
N ASP A 163 -5.42 10.26 12.85
CA ASP A 163 -5.64 11.58 13.43
C ASP A 163 -7.15 11.82 13.56
N GLU A 164 -7.71 11.52 14.74
CA GLU A 164 -9.12 11.73 15.06
C GLU A 164 -9.43 13.22 15.22
N THR A 165 -10.44 13.71 14.52
CA THR A 165 -10.75 15.16 14.46
C THR A 165 -12.09 15.52 15.07
N ALA A 166 -13.02 14.57 15.17
CA ALA A 166 -14.34 14.80 15.75
C ALA A 166 -14.93 13.53 16.38
N HIS A 167 -15.67 13.74 17.47
CA HIS A 167 -16.20 12.68 18.33
C HIS A 167 -17.69 12.88 18.63
N LEU A 168 -18.39 11.76 18.79
CA LEU A 168 -19.75 11.72 19.31
C LEU A 168 -19.77 12.10 20.80
N PRO A 169 -20.94 12.44 21.39
CA PRO A 169 -21.05 12.66 22.84
C PRO A 169 -20.58 11.47 23.70
N THR A 170 -20.58 10.27 23.11
CA THR A 170 -20.05 9.03 23.69
C THR A 170 -18.52 8.89 23.58
N LEU A 171 -17.83 9.94 23.10
CA LEU A 171 -16.38 9.99 22.83
C LEU A 171 -15.89 8.99 21.76
N ARG A 172 -16.79 8.46 20.94
CA ARG A 172 -16.44 7.65 19.78
C ARG A 172 -16.11 8.53 18.59
N PRO A 173 -15.02 8.29 17.85
CA PRO A 173 -14.69 9.09 16.69
C PRO A 173 -15.72 8.87 15.58
N TYR A 174 -16.14 9.94 14.93
CA TYR A 174 -16.94 9.86 13.70
C TYR A 174 -16.23 10.47 12.49
N ARG A 175 -15.05 11.09 12.70
CA ARG A 175 -14.21 11.62 11.62
C ARG A 175 -12.73 11.56 11.96
N ALA A 176 -11.93 11.00 11.05
CA ALA A 176 -10.47 10.91 11.18
C ALA A 176 -9.75 11.00 9.83
N ASN A 177 -8.57 11.62 9.83
CA ASN A 177 -7.61 11.48 8.73
C ASN A 177 -6.70 10.31 9.04
N VAL A 178 -6.47 9.44 8.06
CA VAL A 178 -5.66 8.24 8.24
C VAL A 178 -4.58 8.20 7.19
N ASN A 179 -3.32 8.18 7.64
CA ASN A 179 -2.16 7.94 6.79
C ASN A 179 -1.82 6.44 6.82
N LEU A 180 -1.86 5.83 5.64
CA LEU A 180 -1.54 4.43 5.43
C LEU A 180 -0.22 4.32 4.68
N SER A 181 0.71 3.53 5.21
CA SER A 181 1.95 3.17 4.52
C SER A 181 1.96 1.70 4.16
N PHE A 182 2.39 1.40 2.95
CA PHE A 182 2.41 0.04 2.42
C PHE A 182 3.74 -0.29 1.76
N GLN A 183 4.11 -1.56 1.85
CA GLN A 183 5.19 -2.16 1.08
C GLN A 183 4.62 -3.16 0.07
N VAL A 184 4.96 -3.02 -1.21
CA VAL A 184 4.51 -3.96 -2.24
C VAL A 184 5.22 -5.30 -2.10
N ILE A 185 4.45 -6.37 -2.27
CA ILE A 185 4.93 -7.74 -2.32
C ILE A 185 5.34 -8.06 -3.75
N GLU A 186 6.62 -7.85 -4.02
CA GLU A 186 7.23 -8.17 -5.31
C GLU A 186 7.63 -9.65 -5.34
N GLY A 187 7.35 -10.32 -6.45
CA GLY A 187 7.75 -11.72 -6.62
C GLY A 187 6.91 -12.49 -7.62
N ASN A 188 7.03 -13.82 -7.59
CA ASN A 188 6.29 -14.72 -8.45
C ASN A 188 4.84 -14.93 -7.96
N ASN A 189 4.05 -13.87 -7.98
CA ASN A 189 2.62 -13.91 -7.67
C ASN A 189 1.80 -13.37 -8.87
N PRO A 190 0.57 -13.88 -9.09
CA PRO A 190 -0.20 -13.53 -10.27
C PRO A 190 -0.56 -12.04 -10.34
N PHE A 191 -0.76 -11.38 -9.19
CA PHE A 191 -1.12 -9.96 -9.13
C PHE A 191 0.03 -9.07 -9.63
N TYR A 192 1.25 -9.34 -9.16
CA TYR A 192 2.43 -8.56 -9.55
C TYR A 192 2.86 -8.83 -10.99
N GLN A 193 2.67 -10.05 -11.52
CA GLN A 193 2.92 -10.33 -12.94
C GLN A 193 2.02 -9.50 -13.87
N VAL A 194 0.73 -9.36 -13.53
CA VAL A 194 -0.20 -8.51 -14.28
C VAL A 194 0.24 -7.05 -14.21
N GLU A 195 0.68 -6.58 -13.05
CA GLU A 195 1.22 -5.23 -12.85
C GLU A 195 2.43 -4.98 -13.77
N GLN A 196 3.39 -5.91 -13.85
CA GLN A 196 4.59 -5.81 -14.70
C GLN A 196 4.24 -5.72 -16.19
N VAL A 197 3.31 -6.56 -16.67
CA VAL A 197 2.85 -6.50 -18.07
C VAL A 197 2.25 -5.13 -18.36
N ARG A 198 1.40 -4.61 -17.46
CA ARG A 198 0.81 -3.29 -17.63
C ARG A 198 1.86 -2.18 -17.60
N GLN A 199 2.87 -2.26 -16.73
CA GLN A 199 4.00 -1.31 -16.72
C GLN A 199 4.76 -1.32 -18.05
N ALA A 200 5.07 -2.49 -18.60
CA ALA A 200 5.76 -2.64 -19.88
C ALA A 200 4.94 -2.04 -21.04
N VAL A 201 3.64 -2.31 -21.09
CA VAL A 201 2.72 -1.72 -22.08
C VAL A 201 2.69 -0.19 -21.94
N GLY A 202 2.54 0.33 -20.72
CA GLY A 202 2.53 1.76 -20.46
C GLY A 202 3.82 2.47 -20.89
N ALA A 203 4.98 1.86 -20.59
CA ALA A 203 6.28 2.36 -21.02
C ALA A 203 6.41 2.39 -22.55
N GLY A 204 5.96 1.33 -23.23
CA GLY A 204 5.94 1.26 -24.69
C GLY A 204 5.05 2.35 -25.33
N LEU A 205 3.86 2.58 -24.75
CA LEU A 205 2.98 3.66 -25.21
C LEU A 205 3.60 5.05 -25.02
N ASN A 206 4.31 5.30 -23.91
CA ASN A 206 5.01 6.56 -23.69
C ASN A 206 6.16 6.76 -24.69
N ALA A 207 6.91 5.70 -24.98
CA ALA A 207 7.96 5.73 -26.00
C ALA A 207 7.38 6.05 -27.39
N ALA A 208 6.27 5.42 -27.77
CA ALA A 208 5.60 5.68 -29.05
C ALA A 208 5.05 7.11 -29.19
N ARG A 209 4.67 7.74 -28.07
CA ARG A 209 4.19 9.13 -28.03
C ARG A 209 5.31 10.16 -28.03
N SER A 210 6.55 9.75 -27.77
CA SER A 210 7.69 10.66 -27.71
C SER A 210 8.02 11.18 -29.12
N PRO A 211 7.91 12.51 -29.37
CA PRO A 211 8.16 13.04 -30.70
C PRO A 211 9.61 12.74 -31.12
N ALA A 212 9.83 12.32 -32.37
CA ALA A 212 11.18 12.17 -32.92
C ALA A 212 12.01 13.47 -32.76
N SER A 213 11.33 14.62 -32.76
CA SER A 213 11.93 15.95 -32.53
C SER A 213 12.50 16.16 -31.13
N VAL A 214 12.12 15.37 -30.12
CA VAL A 214 12.77 15.40 -28.79
C VAL A 214 14.15 14.76 -28.88
N LEU A 215 14.27 13.59 -29.51
CA LEU A 215 15.55 12.94 -29.73
C LEU A 215 16.44 13.77 -30.65
N THR A 216 15.91 14.36 -31.71
CA THR A 216 16.67 15.27 -32.59
C THR A 216 17.09 16.57 -31.88
N ARG A 217 16.30 17.11 -30.96
CA ARG A 217 16.72 18.28 -30.15
C ARG A 217 17.79 17.94 -29.10
N VAL A 218 17.71 16.75 -28.52
CA VAL A 218 18.65 16.31 -27.47
C VAL A 218 19.97 15.82 -28.07
N PHE A 219 19.94 15.17 -29.23
CA PHE A 219 21.11 14.51 -29.83
C PHE A 219 21.51 15.04 -31.22
N GLY A 220 20.74 15.94 -31.81
CA GLY A 220 20.92 16.42 -33.19
C GLY A 220 21.27 17.90 -33.33
N ALA A 221 21.76 18.56 -32.27
CA ALA A 221 22.37 19.89 -32.39
C ALA A 221 23.90 19.74 -32.46
N GLY A 222 24.39 19.61 -33.70
CA GLY A 222 25.77 19.84 -34.13
C GLY A 222 25.72 20.41 -35.54
#